data_AF-A0A0Q7SBI3-F1
#
_entry.id   AF-A0A0Q7SBI3-F1
#
_cell.length_a   1.000
_cell.length_b   1.000
_cell.length_c   1.000
_cell.angle_alpha   90.00
_cell.angle_beta   90.00
_cell.angle_gamma   90.00
#
_symmetry.space_group_name_H-M   'P 1'
#
loop_
_entity.id
_entity.type
_entity.pdbx_description
1 polymer ?
#
loop_
_entity_poly.entity_id
_entity_poly.type
_entity_poly.pdbx_seq_one_letter_code
_entity_poly.pdbx_strand_id
1 'polypeptide(L)'
;MGAPALIALKPAPVIGCTCKLPSGFTVSGNASRGPKNCADPAYKPLTWKSSVTKVMVGVNKYEYRYTRGSVLTIHKGTKVSSLGFTTTGYGDANTTVDTWLSSDLSDTGLIMACYLDACLAGNDSTFPRKEKILAMWNQGVIGGSYLPANQTTAWTKAKVIAYLKFLTAQVV
;
A
#
# COMPACT_ATOMS: atom_id res chain seq x y z
N MET A 1 -33.35 -1.63 41.78
CA MET A 1 -33.84 -1.43 40.40
C MET A 1 -32.70 -0.82 39.61
N GLY A 2 -32.02 -1.63 38.80
CA GLY A 2 -30.72 -1.31 38.19
C GLY A 2 -30.87 -0.57 36.87
N ALA A 3 -30.09 0.49 36.70
CA ALA A 3 -29.95 1.21 35.44
C ALA A 3 -29.16 0.36 34.42
N PRO A 4 -29.47 0.43 33.11
CA PRO A 4 -28.64 -0.20 32.09
C PRO A 4 -27.32 0.55 31.99
N ALA A 5 -26.22 -0.10 32.33
CA ALA A 5 -24.88 0.38 32.03
C ALA A 5 -24.68 0.34 30.51
N LEU A 6 -24.59 1.51 29.87
CA LEU A 6 -24.08 1.64 28.51
C LEU A 6 -22.59 1.27 28.54
N ILE A 7 -22.29 0.00 28.24
CA ILE A 7 -20.92 -0.42 27.92
C ILE A 7 -20.54 0.28 26.61
N ALA A 8 -19.65 1.26 26.72
CA ALA A 8 -18.95 1.84 25.59
C ALA A 8 -18.22 0.72 24.84
N LEU A 9 -18.74 0.35 23.67
CA LEU A 9 -18.01 -0.49 22.72
C LEU A 9 -16.73 0.26 22.35
N LYS A 10 -15.61 -0.17 22.95
CA LYS A 10 -14.27 0.07 22.40
C LYS A 10 -14.32 -0.31 20.91
N PRO A 11 -13.73 0.47 20.00
CA PRO A 11 -13.59 0.04 18.62
C PRO A 11 -12.77 -1.24 18.64
N ALA A 12 -13.43 -2.38 18.42
CA ALA A 12 -12.75 -3.61 18.10
C ALA A 12 -11.93 -3.31 16.84
N PRO A 13 -10.60 -3.55 16.82
CA PRO A 13 -9.87 -3.48 15.58
C PRO A 13 -10.59 -4.43 14.63
N VAL A 14 -11.07 -3.89 13.51
CA VAL A 14 -11.71 -4.69 12.46
C VAL A 14 -10.59 -5.54 11.85
N ILE A 15 -10.28 -6.64 12.53
CA ILE A 15 -9.46 -7.72 12.03
C ILE A 15 -10.34 -8.48 11.05
N GLY A 16 -10.41 -7.95 9.83
CA GLY A 16 -10.84 -8.72 8.68
C GLY A 16 -9.66 -9.54 8.17
N CYS A 17 -9.38 -10.68 8.81
CA CYS A 17 -8.44 -11.72 8.34
C CYS A 17 -8.96 -12.42 7.07
N THR A 18 -9.22 -11.65 6.03
CA THR A 18 -9.48 -12.14 4.68
C THR A 18 -8.87 -11.12 3.74
N CYS A 19 -7.84 -11.53 3.01
CA CYS A 19 -7.25 -10.78 1.90
C CYS A 19 -8.17 -10.63 0.67
N LYS A 20 -9.47 -10.53 0.93
CA LYS A 20 -10.49 -10.15 -0.03
C LYS A 20 -10.79 -8.68 0.23
N LEU A 21 -10.57 -7.84 -0.79
CA LEU A 21 -10.97 -6.43 -0.79
C LEU A 21 -12.33 -6.30 -0.10
N PRO A 22 -12.51 -5.41 0.90
CA PRO A 22 -13.63 -5.45 1.83
C PRO A 22 -14.95 -5.40 1.05
N SER A 23 -15.58 -6.56 0.87
CA SER A 23 -16.93 -6.68 0.34
C SER A 23 -17.86 -6.51 1.53
N GLY A 24 -18.72 -5.50 1.44
CA GLY A 24 -19.67 -5.18 2.50
C GLY A 24 -20.48 -6.39 2.97
N PHE A 25 -20.73 -6.41 4.28
CA PHE A 25 -21.81 -7.14 4.95
C PHE A 25 -21.97 -8.64 4.65
N THR A 26 -21.34 -9.49 5.46
CA THR A 26 -21.99 -10.71 6.00
C THR A 26 -21.14 -11.28 7.13
N VAL A 27 -21.57 -11.04 8.36
CA VAL A 27 -21.01 -11.67 9.56
C VAL A 27 -21.74 -13.00 9.76
N SER A 28 -21.27 -14.07 9.12
CA SER A 28 -21.41 -15.43 9.61
C SER A 28 -20.61 -16.39 8.72
N GLY A 29 -19.64 -17.10 9.32
CA GLY A 29 -19.15 -18.35 8.73
C GLY A 29 -17.72 -18.42 8.18
N ASN A 30 -16.79 -17.50 8.47
CA ASN A 30 -15.39 -17.66 7.99
C ASN A 30 -14.41 -18.33 8.99
N ALA A 31 -14.89 -19.01 10.04
CA ALA A 31 -14.04 -19.66 11.03
C ALA A 31 -13.48 -21.04 10.59
N SER A 32 -13.65 -21.45 9.33
CA SER A 32 -13.29 -22.81 8.87
C SER A 32 -12.42 -22.87 7.61
N ARG A 33 -11.85 -21.74 7.17
CA ARG A 33 -10.81 -21.75 6.13
C ARG A 33 -9.47 -21.45 6.80
N GLY A 34 -8.59 -22.46 6.80
CA GLY A 34 -7.23 -22.37 7.36
C GLY A 34 -6.46 -21.14 6.87
N PRO A 35 -5.36 -20.79 7.56
CA PRO A 35 -4.66 -19.52 7.38
C PRO A 35 -4.01 -19.48 6.00
N LYS A 36 -4.76 -19.08 4.98
CA LYS A 36 -4.17 -18.39 3.84
C LYS A 36 -3.76 -17.04 4.41
N ASN A 37 -2.56 -17.02 4.98
CA ASN A 37 -1.89 -15.81 5.42
C ASN A 37 -2.11 -14.79 4.32
N CYS A 38 -2.69 -13.65 4.71
CA CYS A 38 -2.45 -12.46 3.93
C CYS A 38 -0.94 -12.37 3.69
N ALA A 39 -0.54 -12.03 2.46
CA ALA A 39 0.85 -11.77 2.16
C ALA A 39 1.47 -10.96 3.29
N ASP A 40 2.76 -11.19 3.59
CA ASP A 40 3.50 -10.34 4.52
C ASP A 40 3.19 -8.87 4.21
N PRO A 41 2.84 -8.07 5.23
CA PRO A 41 2.48 -6.68 5.01
C PRO A 41 3.60 -5.97 4.24
N ALA A 42 3.20 -5.05 3.38
CA ALA A 42 4.12 -4.16 2.71
C ALA A 42 5.00 -3.45 3.75
N TYR A 43 6.26 -3.22 3.38
CA TYR A 43 7.14 -2.44 4.23
C TYR A 43 6.66 -1.01 4.32
N LYS A 44 7.03 -0.35 5.41
CA LYS A 44 6.75 1.07 5.58
C LYS A 44 7.67 1.90 4.68
N PRO A 45 7.25 3.10 4.26
CA PRO A 45 8.04 3.99 3.41
C PRO A 45 9.48 4.23 3.91
N LEU A 46 9.65 4.47 5.21
CA LEU A 46 10.96 4.68 5.83
C LEU A 46 11.81 3.42 5.86
N THR A 47 11.19 2.23 5.96
CA THR A 47 11.92 0.95 5.85
C THR A 47 12.49 0.76 4.45
N TRP A 48 11.74 1.18 3.42
CA TRP A 48 12.28 1.27 2.07
C TRP A 48 13.48 2.23 2.05
N LYS A 49 13.30 3.47 2.53
CA LYS A 49 14.39 4.47 2.55
C LYS A 49 15.63 4.07 3.37
N SER A 50 15.50 3.24 4.40
CA SER A 50 16.64 2.77 5.20
C SER A 50 17.35 1.54 4.62
N SER A 51 16.67 0.76 3.76
CA SER A 51 17.21 -0.49 3.20
C SER A 51 18.05 -0.32 1.92
N VAL A 52 18.14 0.89 1.37
CA VAL A 52 19.38 1.70 1.35
C VAL A 52 20.76 1.06 1.21
N THR A 53 20.97 -0.07 0.54
CA THR A 53 22.34 -0.51 0.26
C THR A 53 22.94 0.39 -0.81
N LYS A 54 23.76 1.38 -0.42
CA LYS A 54 24.50 2.24 -1.37
C LYS A 54 25.49 1.41 -2.19
N VAL A 55 25.02 0.79 -3.26
CA VAL A 55 25.89 0.22 -4.29
C VAL A 55 26.11 1.30 -5.33
N MET A 56 27.35 1.76 -5.48
CA MET A 56 27.72 2.63 -6.59
C MET A 56 27.73 1.80 -7.86
N VAL A 57 26.74 2.00 -8.73
CA VAL A 57 26.64 1.34 -10.05
C VAL A 57 27.05 2.30 -11.18
N GLY A 58 27.57 3.46 -10.79
CA GLY A 58 28.05 4.53 -11.65
C GLY A 58 28.12 5.85 -10.89
N VAL A 59 28.46 6.95 -11.57
CA VAL A 59 28.52 8.29 -10.96
C VAL A 59 27.14 8.65 -10.39
N ASN A 60 27.05 8.80 -9.07
CA ASN A 60 25.86 9.23 -8.31
C ASN A 60 24.59 8.35 -8.43
N LYS A 61 24.70 7.12 -8.93
CA LYS A 61 23.59 6.15 -8.94
C LYS A 61 23.69 5.24 -7.71
N TYR A 62 22.70 5.32 -6.83
CA TYR A 62 22.54 4.41 -5.70
C TYR A 62 21.41 3.44 -6.01
N GLU A 63 21.60 2.17 -5.70
CA GLU A 63 20.56 1.16 -5.87
C GLU A 63 19.81 0.92 -4.57
N TYR A 64 18.50 0.99 -4.62
CA TYR A 64 17.68 0.37 -3.59
C TYR A 64 17.69 -1.14 -3.83
N ARG A 65 18.35 -1.94 -2.97
CA ARG A 65 18.39 -3.40 -3.06
C ARG A 65 17.56 -4.01 -1.94
N TYR A 66 16.53 -4.77 -2.30
CA TYR A 66 15.68 -5.48 -1.35
C TYR A 66 15.71 -6.96 -1.63
N THR A 67 15.70 -7.77 -0.57
CA THR A 67 15.79 -9.21 -0.69
C THR A 67 14.58 -9.86 -0.04
N ARG A 68 13.63 -10.30 -0.87
CA ARG A 68 12.61 -11.30 -0.50
C ARG A 68 12.53 -12.32 -1.64
N GLY A 69 13.49 -13.23 -1.69
CA GLY A 69 13.65 -14.22 -2.78
C GLY A 69 14.09 -13.63 -4.14
N SER A 70 13.79 -12.37 -4.44
CA SER A 70 14.21 -11.63 -5.64
C SER A 70 14.82 -10.27 -5.27
N VAL A 71 15.64 -9.71 -6.18
CA VAL A 71 16.25 -8.38 -6.06
C VAL A 71 15.50 -7.38 -6.94
N LEU A 72 14.91 -6.35 -6.33
CA LEU A 72 14.45 -5.15 -7.04
C LEU A 72 15.55 -4.10 -6.96
N THR A 73 15.86 -3.47 -8.10
CA THR A 73 16.83 -2.36 -8.20
C THR A 73 16.11 -1.10 -8.65
N ILE A 74 16.18 -0.04 -7.85
CA ILE A 74 15.75 1.30 -8.25
C ILE A 74 16.91 2.25 -8.06
N HIS A 75 17.16 3.11 -9.06
CA HIS A 75 18.22 4.10 -8.95
C HIS A 75 17.74 5.33 -8.17
N LYS A 76 18.58 5.87 -7.30
CA LYS A 76 18.35 7.20 -6.70
C LYS A 76 18.08 8.23 -7.80
N GLY A 77 17.06 9.06 -7.57
CA GLY A 77 16.65 10.07 -8.55
C GLY A 77 15.72 9.54 -9.64
N THR A 78 15.33 8.26 -9.60
CA THR A 78 14.26 7.73 -10.46
C THR A 78 13.01 8.57 -10.25
N LYS A 79 12.49 9.12 -11.35
CA LYS A 79 11.28 9.96 -11.32
C LYS A 79 10.06 9.08 -11.13
N VAL A 80 9.13 9.46 -10.25
CA VAL A 80 7.90 8.68 -10.03
C VAL A 80 7.03 8.61 -11.28
N SER A 81 7.09 9.64 -12.13
CA SER A 81 6.43 9.68 -13.44
C SER A 81 6.96 8.62 -14.41
N SER A 82 8.25 8.26 -14.34
CA SER A 82 8.80 7.15 -15.13
C SER A 82 8.28 5.77 -14.72
N LEU A 83 7.68 5.67 -13.53
CA LEU A 83 6.98 4.48 -13.05
C LEU A 83 5.47 4.52 -13.36
N GLY A 84 5.00 5.56 -14.06
CA GLY A 84 3.61 5.73 -14.48
C GLY A 84 2.70 6.48 -13.48
N PHE A 85 3.25 7.02 -12.39
CA PHE A 85 2.46 7.78 -11.41
C PHE A 85 2.20 9.21 -11.89
N THR A 86 0.94 9.63 -11.85
CA THR A 86 0.56 11.03 -12.02
C THR A 86 0.93 11.83 -10.76
N THR A 87 1.63 12.95 -10.91
CA THR A 87 2.14 13.75 -9.77
C THR A 87 1.30 14.97 -9.43
N THR A 88 0.26 15.29 -10.20
CA THR A 88 -0.60 16.47 -10.01
C THR A 88 -1.08 16.61 -8.57
N GLY A 89 -0.67 17.69 -7.88
CA GLY A 89 -1.04 17.97 -6.49
C GLY A 89 -0.21 17.24 -5.42
N TYR A 90 0.77 16.42 -5.81
CA TYR A 90 1.65 15.63 -4.92
C TYR A 90 3.14 15.75 -5.27
N GLY A 91 3.49 16.66 -6.19
CA GLY A 91 4.83 16.91 -6.66
C GLY A 91 4.84 17.52 -8.05
N ASP A 92 6.03 17.77 -8.57
CA ASP A 92 6.26 18.15 -9.95
C ASP A 92 6.63 16.93 -10.82
N ALA A 93 6.94 17.15 -12.10
CA ALA A 93 7.37 16.08 -13.01
C ALA A 93 8.76 15.50 -12.66
N ASN A 94 9.53 16.17 -11.81
CA ASN A 94 10.88 15.79 -11.39
C ASN A 94 10.91 15.09 -10.03
N THR A 95 9.75 14.94 -9.39
CA THR A 95 9.65 14.31 -8.09
C THR A 95 10.13 12.86 -8.16
N THR A 96 10.98 12.49 -7.22
CA THR A 96 11.70 11.22 -7.22
C THR A 96 11.10 10.24 -6.23
N VAL A 97 11.37 8.94 -6.46
CA VAL A 97 10.98 7.86 -5.54
C VAL A 97 11.50 8.13 -4.12
N ASP A 98 12.75 8.61 -3.99
CA ASP A 98 13.37 8.96 -2.72
C ASP A 98 12.59 10.02 -1.93
N THR A 99 12.00 10.99 -2.64
CA THR A 99 11.20 12.06 -2.04
C THR A 99 9.88 11.53 -1.53
N TRP A 100 9.22 10.64 -2.28
CA TRP A 100 7.98 10.02 -1.85
C TRP A 100 8.16 9.09 -0.65
N LEU A 101 9.26 8.35 -0.58
CA LEU A 101 9.60 7.46 0.56
C LEU A 101 10.09 8.19 1.82
N SER A 102 9.93 9.51 1.91
CA SER A 102 10.52 10.33 2.98
C SER A 102 9.79 10.27 4.32
N SER A 103 8.54 9.80 4.36
CA SER A 103 7.71 9.76 5.57
C SER A 103 6.77 8.56 5.54
N ASP A 104 6.59 7.92 6.70
CA ASP A 104 5.59 6.87 6.87
C ASP A 104 4.15 7.42 6.90
N LEU A 105 3.99 8.72 7.17
CA LEU A 105 2.69 9.36 7.31
C LEU A 105 2.16 9.94 6.00
N SER A 106 2.95 9.95 4.93
CA SER A 106 2.54 10.53 3.65
C SER A 106 1.78 9.52 2.78
N ASP A 107 0.71 9.99 2.15
CA ASP A 107 -0.02 9.24 1.12
C ASP A 107 0.91 8.76 -0.01
N THR A 108 1.86 9.63 -0.40
CA THR A 108 2.87 9.37 -1.43
C THR A 108 3.89 8.31 -1.02
N GLY A 109 4.26 8.27 0.27
CA GLY A 109 5.13 7.23 0.80
C GLY A 109 4.42 5.90 0.80
N LEU A 110 3.21 5.86 1.34
CA LEU A 110 2.38 4.66 1.43
C LEU A 110 2.18 3.97 0.09
N ILE A 111 1.78 4.74 -0.94
CA ILE A 111 1.54 4.18 -2.27
C ILE A 111 2.84 3.65 -2.88
N MET A 112 3.95 4.38 -2.71
CA MET A 112 5.22 4.00 -3.28
C MET A 112 5.72 2.71 -2.62
N ALA A 113 5.68 2.63 -1.30
CA ALA A 113 6.05 1.42 -0.58
C ALA A 113 5.24 0.19 -1.04
N CYS A 114 3.92 0.33 -1.14
CA CYS A 114 3.05 -0.74 -1.65
C CYS A 114 3.37 -1.13 -3.11
N TYR A 115 3.69 -0.16 -3.97
CA TYR A 115 4.06 -0.40 -5.37
C TYR A 115 5.36 -1.18 -5.48
N LEU A 116 6.34 -0.84 -4.65
CA LEU A 116 7.63 -1.50 -4.64
C LEU A 116 7.55 -2.92 -4.08
N ASP A 117 6.74 -3.13 -3.04
CA ASP A 117 6.40 -4.47 -2.55
C ASP A 117 5.67 -5.29 -3.61
N ALA A 118 4.74 -4.69 -4.36
CA ALA A 118 4.06 -5.35 -5.47
C ALA A 118 5.03 -5.78 -6.59
N CYS A 119 6.12 -5.02 -6.80
CA CYS A 119 7.16 -5.39 -7.76
C CYS A 119 8.00 -6.58 -7.28
N LEU A 120 8.30 -6.65 -5.98
CA LEU A 120 9.02 -7.78 -5.37
C LEU A 120 8.16 -9.05 -5.28
N ALA A 121 6.86 -8.90 -5.04
CA ALA A 121 5.92 -10.02 -4.86
C ALA A 121 5.69 -10.83 -6.15
N GLY A 122 6.19 -10.38 -7.32
CA GLY A 122 6.29 -11.23 -8.51
C GLY A 122 4.97 -11.87 -8.97
N ASN A 123 3.88 -11.09 -9.00
CA ASN A 123 2.52 -11.59 -9.33
C ASN A 123 1.94 -12.63 -8.36
N ASP A 124 2.34 -12.62 -7.09
CA ASP A 124 1.65 -13.39 -6.04
C ASP A 124 0.16 -13.04 -5.99
N SER A 125 -0.69 -14.07 -5.94
CA SER A 125 -2.15 -13.94 -5.80
C SER A 125 -2.60 -13.31 -4.48
N THR A 126 -1.73 -13.24 -3.47
CA THR A 126 -2.04 -12.78 -2.11
C THR A 126 -1.77 -11.29 -1.88
N PHE A 127 -1.00 -10.64 -2.75
CA PHE A 127 -0.71 -9.20 -2.69
C PHE A 127 -1.19 -8.49 -3.97
N PRO A 128 -1.67 -7.24 -3.92
CA PRO A 128 -2.08 -6.52 -5.11
C PRO A 128 -0.93 -6.37 -6.11
N ARG A 129 -1.21 -6.63 -7.40
CA ARG A 129 -0.25 -6.38 -8.48
C ARG A 129 0.06 -4.89 -8.62
N LYS A 130 1.27 -4.58 -9.13
CA LYS A 130 1.75 -3.21 -9.29
C LYS A 130 0.81 -2.34 -10.13
N GLU A 131 0.16 -2.91 -11.15
CA GLU A 131 -0.78 -2.19 -12.02
C GLU A 131 -2.04 -1.76 -11.26
N LYS A 132 -2.48 -2.57 -10.27
CA LYS A 132 -3.61 -2.20 -9.41
C LYS A 132 -3.24 -1.06 -8.47
N ILE A 133 -2.04 -1.09 -7.89
CA ILE A 133 -1.53 0.00 -7.06
C ILE A 133 -1.45 1.30 -7.89
N LEU A 134 -0.95 1.21 -9.12
CA LEU A 134 -0.90 2.34 -10.04
C LEU A 134 -2.29 2.90 -10.37
N ALA A 135 -3.26 2.02 -10.64
CA ALA A 135 -4.65 2.41 -10.90
C ALA A 135 -5.31 3.04 -9.68
N MET A 136 -5.09 2.51 -8.47
CA MET A 136 -5.58 3.09 -7.22
C MET A 136 -5.08 4.53 -7.03
N TRP A 137 -3.82 4.81 -7.39
CA TRP A 137 -3.29 6.16 -7.35
C TRP A 137 -3.90 7.05 -8.43
N ASN A 138 -3.69 6.70 -9.70
CA ASN A 138 -4.07 7.56 -10.83
C ASN A 138 -5.57 7.78 -10.92
N GLN A 139 -6.38 6.76 -10.66
CA GLN A 139 -7.84 6.84 -10.75
C GLN A 139 -8.47 7.20 -9.40
N GLY A 140 -8.01 6.61 -8.29
CA GLY A 140 -8.65 6.78 -6.99
C GLY A 140 -8.18 8.01 -6.21
N VAL A 141 -6.87 8.22 -6.11
CA VAL A 141 -6.28 9.36 -5.37
C VAL A 141 -6.32 10.63 -6.21
N ILE A 142 -5.87 10.56 -7.47
CA ILE A 142 -5.83 11.71 -8.38
C ILE A 142 -7.17 11.90 -9.10
N GLY A 143 -7.68 10.86 -9.74
CA GLY A 143 -8.95 10.90 -10.48
C GLY A 143 -10.22 10.89 -9.61
N GLY A 144 -10.08 10.69 -8.29
CA GLY A 144 -11.17 10.71 -7.32
C GLY A 144 -12.08 9.47 -7.29
N SER A 145 -11.89 8.50 -8.20
CA SER A 145 -12.74 7.32 -8.34
C SER A 145 -11.98 6.12 -8.92
N TYR A 146 -11.71 5.12 -8.07
CA TYR A 146 -11.17 3.82 -8.48
C TYR A 146 -12.21 2.73 -8.25
N LEU A 147 -12.58 1.94 -9.26
CA LEU A 147 -13.50 0.82 -9.07
C LEU A 147 -12.73 -0.51 -8.99
N PRO A 148 -12.60 -1.13 -7.80
CA PRO A 148 -11.94 -2.43 -7.71
C PRO A 148 -12.74 -3.50 -8.47
N ALA A 149 -12.01 -4.45 -9.06
CA ALA A 149 -12.63 -5.61 -9.67
C ALA A 149 -13.53 -6.35 -8.64
N ASN A 150 -14.74 -6.72 -9.06
CA ASN A 150 -15.76 -7.37 -8.22
C ASN A 150 -16.38 -6.48 -7.13
N GLN A 151 -16.24 -5.16 -7.23
CA GLN A 151 -17.01 -4.23 -6.42
C GLN A 151 -17.89 -3.34 -7.29
N THR A 152 -19.02 -2.90 -6.73
CA THR A 152 -19.96 -1.97 -7.38
C THR A 152 -19.78 -0.54 -6.88
N THR A 153 -19.05 -0.34 -5.77
CA THR A 153 -18.80 0.96 -5.18
C THR A 153 -17.38 1.42 -5.50
N ALA A 154 -17.26 2.59 -6.13
CA ALA A 154 -15.97 3.21 -6.36
C ALA A 154 -15.32 3.66 -5.04
N TRP A 155 -14.01 3.55 -5.00
CA TRP A 155 -13.15 3.98 -3.92
C TRP A 155 -12.68 5.41 -4.20
N THR A 156 -12.99 6.29 -3.27
CA THR A 156 -12.43 7.64 -3.20
C THR A 156 -11.02 7.58 -2.63
N LYS A 157 -10.29 8.70 -2.69
CA LYS A 157 -8.98 8.87 -2.04
C LYS A 157 -8.95 8.27 -0.63
N ALA A 158 -9.91 8.60 0.24
CA ALA A 158 -9.92 8.14 1.62
C ALA A 158 -9.93 6.61 1.75
N LYS A 159 -10.73 5.92 0.93
CA LYS A 159 -10.77 4.45 0.91
C LYS A 159 -9.47 3.85 0.39
N VAL A 160 -8.88 4.46 -0.64
CA VAL A 160 -7.57 4.02 -1.16
C VAL A 160 -6.50 4.13 -0.07
N ILE A 161 -6.38 5.29 0.59
CA ILE A 161 -5.37 5.49 1.64
C ILE A 161 -5.59 4.53 2.82
N ALA A 162 -6.85 4.34 3.25
CA ALA A 162 -7.16 3.37 4.30
C ALA A 162 -6.70 1.94 3.92
N TYR A 163 -6.89 1.55 2.65
CA TYR A 163 -6.41 0.27 2.15
C TYR A 163 -4.88 0.17 2.13
N LEU A 164 -4.16 1.21 1.72
CA LEU A 164 -2.69 1.23 1.73
C LEU A 164 -2.11 1.19 3.16
N LYS A 165 -2.74 1.87 4.11
CA LYS A 165 -2.39 1.77 5.54
C LYS A 165 -2.55 0.34 6.06
N PHE A 166 -3.64 -0.33 5.67
CA PHE A 166 -3.84 -1.74 5.98
C PHE A 166 -2.73 -2.61 5.39
N LEU A 167 -2.36 -2.43 4.12
CA LEU A 167 -1.28 -3.19 3.48
C LEU A 167 0.07 -2.99 4.17
N THR A 168 0.36 -1.78 4.64
CA THR A 168 1.64 -1.45 5.33
C THR A 168 1.63 -1.74 6.83
N ALA A 169 0.56 -2.37 7.34
CA ALA A 169 0.32 -2.59 8.77
C ALA A 169 0.47 -1.30 9.62
N GLN A 170 0.08 -0.15 9.07
CA GLN A 170 -0.02 1.08 9.83
C GLN A 170 -1.35 1.12 10.60
N VAL A 171 -1.27 1.44 11.89
CA VAL A 171 -2.45 1.64 12.73
C VAL A 171 -3.21 2.86 12.21
N VAL A 172 -4.50 2.68 11.90
CA VAL A 172 -5.40 3.70 11.34
C VAL A 172 -5.85 4.67 12.43
#